data_AF-A5HTY6-F1
#
_entry.id   AF-A5HTY6-F1
#
_cell.length_a   1.000
_cell.length_b   1.000
_cell.length_c   1.000
_cell.angle_alpha   90.00
_cell.angle_beta   90.00
_cell.angle_gamma   90.00
#
_symmetry.space_group_name_H-M   'P 1'
#
loop_
_entity.id
_entity.type
_entity.pdbx_description
1 polymer ?
#
loop_
_entity_poly.entity_id
_entity_poly.type
_entity_poly.pdbx_seq_one_letter_code
_entity_poly.pdbx_strand_id
1 'polypeptide(L)'
;HIVHNFTQNPILDRLLPEHQRKVLDRLPTSLPLAVTANLVSDEDYWKRCCTERWQVCDISSYGDSWKRMFFERHLENILKSFVPNTTDPNQVLELIPLCKDYVRKLEVDQFLPPLKVDPEEEADDISDSGSDLGLGEVPVHHYDLGALVTALPYLEELHLTYGVKDCGMNFEWNLFKF
;
A
#
# COMPACT_ATOMS: atom_id res chain seq x y z
N HIS A 1 -6.31 29.95 -7.94
CA HIS A 1 -6.18 30.04 -6.47
C HIS A 1 -6.68 28.78 -5.76
N ILE A 2 -7.91 28.29 -6.00
CA ILE A 2 -8.47 27.11 -5.28
C ILE A 2 -7.63 25.83 -5.48
N VAL A 3 -7.25 25.51 -6.71
CA VAL A 3 -6.49 24.30 -7.04
C VAL A 3 -5.10 24.27 -6.35
N HIS A 4 -4.43 25.42 -6.27
CA HIS A 4 -3.09 25.52 -5.68
C HIS A 4 -3.10 25.36 -4.15
N ASN A 5 -4.20 25.74 -3.50
CA ASN A 5 -4.37 25.65 -2.04
C ASN A 5 -5.31 24.50 -1.65
N PHE A 6 -5.62 23.58 -2.55
CA PHE A 6 -6.64 22.55 -2.31
C PHE A 6 -6.26 21.66 -1.11
N THR A 7 -4.98 21.36 -0.93
CA THR A 7 -4.47 20.64 0.24
C THR A 7 -4.79 21.34 1.56
N GLN A 8 -4.78 22.68 1.58
CA GLN A 8 -5.00 23.48 2.79
C GLN A 8 -6.48 23.86 2.98
N ASN A 9 -7.27 23.84 1.91
CA ASN A 9 -8.69 24.21 1.95
C ASN A 9 -9.51 23.44 0.90
N PRO A 10 -9.82 22.16 1.16
CA PRO A 10 -10.46 21.28 0.18
C PRO A 10 -11.99 21.50 0.14
N ILE A 11 -12.41 22.66 -0.42
CA ILE A 11 -13.81 23.13 -0.38
C ILE A 11 -14.71 22.58 -1.50
N LEU A 12 -14.41 21.41 -2.07
CA LEU A 12 -15.10 20.93 -3.28
C LEU A 12 -16.62 20.84 -3.10
N ASP A 13 -17.09 20.28 -1.99
CA ASP A 13 -18.53 20.08 -1.71
C ASP A 13 -19.31 21.39 -1.49
N ARG A 14 -18.61 22.49 -1.26
CA ARG A 14 -19.22 23.81 -1.04
C ARG A 14 -19.36 24.62 -2.33
N LEU A 15 -18.83 24.13 -3.43
CA LEU A 15 -18.87 24.80 -4.73
C LEU A 15 -20.14 24.42 -5.50
N LEU A 16 -20.60 25.33 -6.36
CA LEU A 16 -21.63 25.03 -7.36
C LEU A 16 -21.13 23.94 -8.33
N PRO A 17 -22.00 23.08 -8.89
CA PRO A 17 -21.59 21.98 -9.77
C PRO A 17 -20.69 22.38 -10.94
N GLU A 18 -20.95 23.54 -11.57
CA GLU A 18 -20.12 24.06 -12.66
C GLU A 18 -18.69 24.43 -12.22
N HIS A 19 -18.54 24.89 -10.98
CA HIS A 19 -17.24 25.19 -10.39
C HIS A 19 -16.53 23.94 -9.89
N GLN A 20 -17.27 22.95 -9.37
CA GLN A 20 -16.73 21.64 -9.01
C GLN A 20 -16.05 21.00 -10.22
N ARG A 21 -16.73 20.93 -11.36
CA ARG A 21 -16.17 20.36 -12.60
C ARG A 21 -14.86 21.05 -13.01
N LYS A 22 -14.84 22.39 -13.04
CA LYS A 22 -13.62 23.16 -13.38
C LYS A 22 -12.47 22.93 -12.41
N VAL A 23 -12.76 22.68 -11.13
CA VAL A 23 -11.73 22.36 -10.14
C VAL A 23 -11.23 20.95 -10.36
N LEU A 24 -12.12 19.95 -10.44
CA LEU A 24 -11.81 18.55 -10.71
C LEU A 24 -10.93 18.39 -11.95
N ASP A 25 -11.30 19.04 -13.05
CA ASP A 25 -10.55 19.02 -14.31
C ASP A 25 -9.12 19.57 -14.17
N ARG A 26 -8.81 20.32 -13.12
CA ARG A 26 -7.48 20.92 -12.90
C ARG A 26 -6.78 20.42 -11.65
N LEU A 27 -7.40 19.55 -10.85
CA LEU A 27 -6.78 19.00 -9.65
C LEU A 27 -5.55 18.17 -10.01
N PRO A 28 -4.40 18.41 -9.36
CA PRO A 28 -3.25 17.55 -9.50
C PRO A 28 -3.54 16.13 -8.98
N THR A 29 -3.02 15.14 -9.70
CA THR A 29 -3.03 13.71 -9.35
C THR A 29 -2.07 13.37 -8.21
N SER A 30 -1.10 14.25 -7.92
CA SER A 30 -0.10 14.12 -6.86
C SER A 30 -0.59 14.59 -5.49
N LEU A 31 -1.86 14.98 -5.35
CA LEU A 31 -2.42 15.42 -4.08
C LEU A 31 -2.48 14.25 -3.07
N PRO A 32 -2.26 14.52 -1.77
CA PRO A 32 -2.33 13.48 -0.74
C PRO A 32 -3.70 12.78 -0.71
N LEU A 33 -3.71 11.46 -0.57
CA LEU A 33 -4.95 10.67 -0.51
C LEU A 33 -5.81 11.04 0.71
N ALA A 34 -5.18 11.45 1.81
CA ALA A 34 -5.91 11.97 2.98
C ALA A 34 -6.82 13.17 2.65
N VAL A 35 -6.51 13.92 1.59
CA VAL A 35 -7.32 15.05 1.11
C VAL A 35 -8.35 14.61 0.06
N THR A 36 -7.96 13.71 -0.85
CA THR A 36 -8.74 13.42 -2.06
C THR A 36 -9.64 12.20 -1.93
N ALA A 37 -9.26 11.18 -1.15
CA ALA A 37 -9.96 9.91 -1.07
C ALA A 37 -11.43 10.05 -0.67
N ASN A 38 -11.72 10.85 0.35
CA ASN A 38 -13.07 11.01 0.89
C ASN A 38 -13.86 12.15 0.22
N LEU A 39 -13.19 13.06 -0.49
CA LEU A 39 -13.80 14.24 -1.09
C LEU A 39 -14.09 14.08 -2.59
N VAL A 40 -13.24 13.35 -3.30
CA VAL A 40 -13.31 13.24 -4.75
C VAL A 40 -13.93 11.90 -5.14
N SER A 41 -15.15 11.94 -5.65
CA SER A 41 -15.84 10.78 -6.25
C SER A 41 -15.85 10.84 -7.79
N ASP A 42 -15.18 11.83 -8.37
CA ASP A 42 -15.13 12.02 -9.83
C ASP A 42 -14.23 10.98 -10.50
N GLU A 43 -14.81 10.16 -11.37
CA GLU A 43 -14.13 9.07 -12.06
C GLU A 43 -13.09 9.56 -13.08
N ASP A 44 -13.27 10.76 -13.68
CA ASP A 44 -12.28 11.34 -14.59
C ASP A 44 -10.99 11.72 -13.83
N TYR A 45 -11.10 12.26 -12.61
CA TYR A 45 -9.97 12.51 -11.73
C TYR A 45 -9.21 11.21 -11.43
N TRP A 46 -9.89 10.14 -11.01
CA TRP A 46 -9.25 8.86 -10.68
C TRP A 46 -8.68 8.18 -11.92
N LYS A 47 -9.33 8.32 -13.07
CA LYS A 47 -8.79 7.86 -14.36
C LYS A 47 -7.42 8.47 -14.63
N ARG A 48 -7.27 9.79 -14.48
CA ARG A 48 -5.98 10.45 -14.65
C ARG A 48 -4.93 9.93 -13.67
N CYS A 49 -5.31 9.78 -12.39
CA CYS A 49 -4.44 9.21 -11.36
C CYS A 49 -3.95 7.81 -11.74
N CYS A 50 -4.84 6.96 -12.26
CA CYS A 50 -4.48 5.62 -12.72
C CYS A 50 -3.55 5.65 -13.93
N THR A 51 -3.89 6.42 -14.97
CA THR A 51 -3.12 6.47 -16.22
C THR A 51 -1.73 7.09 -16.06
N GLU A 52 -1.53 7.95 -15.07
CA GLU A 52 -0.21 8.50 -14.76
C GLU A 52 0.67 7.49 -14.01
N ARG A 53 0.06 6.64 -13.18
CA ARG A 53 0.78 5.69 -12.33
C ARG A 53 1.02 4.33 -13.00
N TRP A 54 0.09 3.89 -13.85
CA TRP A 54 0.14 2.57 -14.47
C TRP A 54 -0.07 2.67 -15.99
N GLN A 55 0.85 2.04 -16.73
CA GLN A 55 0.82 2.02 -18.20
C GLN A 55 -0.40 1.28 -18.75
N VAL A 56 -0.81 0.20 -18.09
CA VAL A 56 -1.98 -0.60 -18.47
C VAL A 56 -3.04 -0.46 -17.39
N CYS A 57 -4.22 -0.03 -17.81
CA CYS A 57 -5.38 0.13 -16.96
C CYS A 57 -6.59 -0.56 -17.58
N ASP A 58 -7.17 -1.51 -16.85
CA ASP A 58 -8.40 -2.20 -17.21
C ASP A 58 -9.34 -2.16 -16.02
N ILE A 59 -10.47 -1.45 -16.14
CA ILE A 59 -11.46 -1.26 -15.09
C ILE A 59 -12.53 -2.36 -15.06
N SER A 60 -12.55 -3.27 -16.05
CA SER A 60 -13.56 -4.33 -16.13
C SER A 60 -13.51 -5.26 -14.92
N SER A 61 -12.31 -5.48 -14.37
CA SER A 61 -12.06 -6.25 -13.15
C SER A 61 -12.38 -5.49 -11.85
N TYR A 62 -12.74 -4.21 -11.94
CA TYR A 62 -12.92 -3.29 -10.81
C TYR A 62 -14.34 -2.70 -10.76
N GLY A 63 -15.31 -3.38 -11.38
CA GLY A 63 -16.70 -2.92 -11.44
C GLY A 63 -16.86 -1.59 -12.18
N ASP A 64 -16.05 -1.38 -13.22
CA ASP A 64 -16.04 -0.17 -14.04
C ASP A 64 -15.77 1.13 -13.25
N SER A 65 -15.07 1.04 -12.12
CA SER A 65 -14.64 2.20 -11.31
C SER A 65 -13.13 2.35 -11.29
N TRP A 66 -12.67 3.51 -11.79
CA TRP A 66 -11.29 3.97 -11.69
C TRP A 66 -10.87 4.21 -10.25
N LYS A 67 -11.78 4.73 -9.40
CA LYS A 67 -11.50 4.94 -7.98
C LYS A 67 -11.22 3.62 -7.28
N ARG A 68 -12.06 2.60 -7.52
CA ARG A 68 -11.84 1.25 -7.01
C ARG A 68 -10.52 0.67 -7.50
N MET A 69 -10.28 0.72 -8.81
CA MET A 69 -9.03 0.27 -9.42
C MET A 69 -7.80 0.94 -8.78
N PHE A 70 -7.85 2.25 -8.57
CA PHE A 70 -6.76 2.99 -7.95
C PHE A 70 -6.45 2.45 -6.56
N PHE A 71 -7.47 2.30 -5.71
CA PHE A 71 -7.28 1.92 -4.31
C PHE A 71 -6.84 0.47 -4.15
N GLU A 72 -7.45 -0.47 -4.89
CA GLU A 72 -7.05 -1.88 -4.87
C GLU A 72 -5.59 -2.02 -5.30
N ARG A 73 -5.21 -1.49 -6.48
CA ARG A 73 -3.82 -1.57 -6.97
C ARG A 73 -2.84 -0.81 -6.09
N HIS A 74 -3.24 0.30 -5.48
CA HIS A 74 -2.34 1.06 -4.61
C HIS A 74 -2.03 0.28 -3.34
N LEU A 75 -3.04 -0.29 -2.70
CA LEU A 75 -2.87 -1.12 -1.51
C LEU A 75 -2.07 -2.39 -1.85
N GLU A 76 -2.36 -3.05 -2.96
CA GLU A 76 -1.58 -4.18 -3.47
C GLU A 76 -0.10 -3.85 -3.60
N ASN A 77 0.26 -2.71 -4.21
CA ASN A 77 1.66 -2.33 -4.39
C ASN A 77 2.37 -2.11 -3.05
N ILE A 78 1.69 -1.51 -2.06
CA ILE A 78 2.26 -1.33 -0.72
C ILE A 78 2.50 -2.68 -0.05
N LEU A 79 1.52 -3.60 -0.12
CA LEU A 79 1.65 -4.95 0.44
C LEU A 79 2.76 -5.75 -0.25
N LYS A 80 2.92 -5.61 -1.57
CA LYS A 80 3.99 -6.28 -2.34
C LYS A 80 5.39 -5.84 -1.97
N SER A 81 5.54 -4.57 -1.58
CA SER A 81 6.81 -3.98 -1.15
C SER A 81 7.01 -4.02 0.37
N PHE A 82 6.06 -4.55 1.13
CA PHE A 82 6.13 -4.56 2.59
C PHE A 82 7.13 -5.64 3.04
N VAL A 83 8.21 -5.20 3.69
CA VAL A 83 9.22 -6.08 4.27
C VAL A 83 8.96 -6.17 5.78
N PRO A 84 8.55 -7.34 6.31
CA PRO A 84 8.34 -7.51 7.74
C PRO A 84 9.59 -7.14 8.55
N ASN A 85 9.39 -6.51 9.71
CA ASN A 85 10.42 -5.98 10.62
C ASN A 85 11.26 -4.81 10.05
N THR A 86 11.04 -4.39 8.80
CA THR A 86 11.77 -3.25 8.20
C THR A 86 10.82 -2.12 7.79
N THR A 87 9.69 -2.45 7.17
CA THR A 87 8.69 -1.46 6.76
C THR A 87 7.81 -1.06 7.94
N ASP A 88 7.59 0.24 8.12
CA ASP A 88 6.65 0.77 9.13
C ASP A 88 5.22 0.28 8.84
N PRO A 89 4.57 -0.47 9.77
CA PRO A 89 3.19 -0.90 9.64
C PRO A 89 2.19 0.23 9.37
N ASN A 90 2.48 1.46 9.80
CA ASN A 90 1.61 2.62 9.59
C ASN A 90 1.36 2.90 8.10
N GLN A 91 2.28 2.53 7.20
CA GLN A 91 2.09 2.70 5.76
C GLN A 91 0.86 1.96 5.22
N VAL A 92 0.50 0.82 5.83
CA VAL A 92 -0.73 0.09 5.50
C VAL A 92 -1.90 0.63 6.33
N LEU A 93 -1.70 0.82 7.64
CA LEU A 93 -2.78 1.20 8.57
C LEU A 93 -3.40 2.56 8.24
N GLU A 94 -2.61 3.54 7.83
CA GLU A 94 -3.10 4.88 7.47
C GLU A 94 -3.90 4.88 6.16
N LEU A 95 -3.68 3.90 5.28
CA LEU A 95 -4.41 3.80 4.01
C LEU A 95 -5.80 3.18 4.19
N ILE A 96 -5.96 2.26 5.15
CA ILE A 96 -7.22 1.52 5.37
C ILE A 96 -8.44 2.45 5.47
N PRO A 97 -8.45 3.52 6.30
CA PRO A 97 -9.60 4.42 6.40
C PRO A 97 -9.96 5.13 5.09
N LEU A 98 -9.01 5.25 4.16
CA LEU A 98 -9.18 5.94 2.88
C LEU A 98 -9.70 5.03 1.77
N CYS A 99 -9.47 3.71 1.88
CA CYS A 99 -9.76 2.76 0.81
C CYS A 99 -10.76 1.65 1.18
N LYS A 100 -11.07 1.44 2.47
CA LYS A 100 -11.88 0.31 2.96
C LYS A 100 -13.23 0.12 2.27
N ASP A 101 -13.85 1.19 1.78
CA ASP A 101 -15.18 1.15 1.14
C ASP A 101 -15.10 0.80 -0.36
N TYR A 102 -13.89 0.73 -0.91
CA TYR A 102 -13.62 0.48 -2.33
C TYR A 102 -12.95 -0.85 -2.60
N VAL A 103 -12.18 -1.38 -1.64
CA VAL A 103 -11.42 -2.63 -1.80
C VAL A 103 -12.33 -3.84 -1.67
N ARG A 104 -12.46 -4.60 -2.76
CA ARG A 104 -13.16 -5.89 -2.83
C ARG A 104 -12.26 -7.03 -3.25
N LYS A 105 -11.22 -6.74 -4.05
CA LYS A 105 -10.23 -7.73 -4.46
C LYS A 105 -8.83 -7.23 -4.13
N LEU A 106 -7.96 -8.14 -3.67
CA LEU A 106 -6.53 -7.91 -3.54
C LEU A 106 -5.74 -9.05 -4.19
N GLU A 107 -4.88 -8.69 -5.13
CA GLU A 107 -3.92 -9.60 -5.78
C GLU A 107 -2.47 -9.24 -5.41
N VAL A 108 -1.97 -9.92 -4.37
CA VAL A 108 -0.61 -9.76 -3.86
C VAL A 108 0.23 -10.93 -4.37
N ASP A 109 0.76 -10.76 -5.57
CA ASP A 109 1.54 -11.75 -6.29
C ASP A 109 3.00 -11.86 -5.82
N GLN A 110 3.39 -11.05 -4.84
CA GLN A 110 4.66 -11.14 -4.12
C GLN A 110 4.40 -10.72 -2.68
N PHE A 111 4.70 -11.59 -1.72
CA PHE A 111 4.62 -11.28 -0.31
C PHE A 111 5.96 -11.60 0.34
N LEU A 112 6.67 -10.56 0.77
CA LEU A 112 8.07 -10.67 1.16
C LEU A 112 8.21 -11.27 2.57
N PRO A 113 9.17 -12.19 2.77
CA PRO A 113 9.48 -12.71 4.10
C PRO A 113 10.20 -11.64 4.94
N PRO A 114 10.22 -11.78 6.28
CA PRO A 114 11.09 -10.98 7.13
C PRO A 114 12.55 -11.15 6.70
N LEU A 115 13.30 -10.04 6.67
CA LEU A 115 14.75 -10.12 6.54
C LEU A 115 15.31 -10.67 7.86
N LYS A 116 16.03 -11.78 7.79
CA LYS A 116 16.84 -12.25 8.91
C LYS A 116 17.96 -11.24 9.08
N VAL A 117 17.98 -10.55 10.21
CA VAL A 117 19.21 -9.90 10.68
C VAL A 117 20.09 -11.04 11.18
N ASP A 118 21.14 -11.37 10.41
CA ASP A 118 22.14 -12.31 10.87
C ASP A 118 22.78 -11.72 12.14
N PRO A 119 22.77 -12.43 13.29
CA PRO A 119 23.39 -11.97 14.52
C PRO A 119 24.92 -11.78 14.41
N GLU A 120 25.52 -12.15 13.27
CA GLU A 120 26.96 -12.24 13.08
C GLU A 120 27.66 -10.89 12.89
N GLU A 121 26.94 -9.78 12.66
CA GLU A 121 27.56 -8.45 12.56
C GLU A 121 27.76 -7.72 13.90
N GLU A 122 27.18 -8.22 15.01
CA GLU A 122 27.39 -7.66 16.36
C GLU A 122 28.23 -8.58 17.29
N ALA A 123 28.60 -9.77 16.83
CA ALA A 123 29.26 -10.79 17.66
C ALA A 123 30.80 -10.73 17.65
N ASP A 124 31.43 -9.83 16.89
CA ASP A 124 32.90 -9.76 16.77
C ASP A 124 33.59 -8.98 17.90
N ASP A 125 32.85 -8.49 18.91
CA ASP A 125 33.43 -7.66 19.98
C ASP A 125 33.00 -8.00 21.42
N ILE A 126 32.49 -9.22 21.68
CA ILE A 126 32.19 -9.64 23.05
C ILE A 126 32.62 -11.07 23.35
N SER A 127 33.66 -11.14 24.18
CA SER A 127 34.34 -12.33 24.66
C SER A 127 33.43 -13.33 25.39
N ASP A 128 33.73 -14.61 25.15
CA ASP A 128 33.50 -15.80 25.99
C ASP A 128 32.98 -15.54 27.41
N SER A 129 31.66 -15.42 27.53
CA SER A 129 30.96 -15.61 28.80
C SER A 129 29.57 -16.12 28.50
N GLY A 130 29.38 -17.42 28.71
CA GLY A 130 28.08 -18.08 28.63
C GLY A 130 27.05 -17.36 29.48
N SER A 131 26.19 -16.59 28.82
CA SER A 131 24.97 -16.07 29.39
C SER A 131 23.89 -16.19 28.33
N ASP A 132 22.81 -16.84 28.75
CA ASP A 132 21.51 -16.92 28.13
C ASP A 132 20.97 -15.50 27.92
N LEU A 133 21.46 -14.83 26.88
CA LEU A 133 20.91 -13.57 26.43
C LEU A 133 19.76 -13.93 25.50
N GLY A 134 18.54 -13.80 26.03
CA GLY A 134 17.30 -13.88 25.27
C GLY A 134 17.30 -12.83 24.16
N LEU A 135 17.97 -13.16 23.06
CA LEU A 135 17.72 -12.60 21.74
C LEU A 135 16.25 -12.93 21.48
N GLY A 136 15.36 -11.97 21.81
CA GLY A 136 13.94 -12.13 21.56
C GLY A 136 13.79 -12.56 20.11
N GLU A 137 13.23 -13.74 19.88
CA GLU A 137 13.07 -14.30 18.54
C GLU A 137 12.51 -13.22 17.63
N VAL A 138 13.31 -12.74 16.68
CA VAL A 138 12.83 -11.76 15.70
C VAL A 138 11.68 -12.44 14.97
N PRO A 139 10.46 -11.83 14.95
CA PRO A 139 9.30 -12.48 14.38
C PRO A 139 9.58 -12.94 12.95
N VAL A 140 9.54 -14.26 12.75
CA VAL A 140 9.78 -14.92 11.46
C VAL A 140 8.52 -14.93 10.58
N HIS A 141 7.48 -14.20 10.99
CA HIS A 141 6.20 -14.15 10.32
C HIS A 141 6.18 -13.07 9.23
N HIS A 142 5.41 -13.35 8.17
CA HIS A 142 5.07 -12.33 7.19
C HIS A 142 4.14 -11.27 7.82
N TYR A 143 3.85 -10.20 7.08
CA TYR A 143 2.89 -9.20 7.53
C TYR A 143 1.54 -9.84 7.91
N ASP A 144 1.02 -9.47 9.08
CA ASP A 144 -0.23 -10.03 9.60
C ASP A 144 -1.44 -9.52 8.81
N LEU A 145 -1.97 -10.38 7.95
CA LEU A 145 -3.17 -10.11 7.17
C LEU A 145 -4.45 -10.16 8.00
N GLY A 146 -4.44 -10.73 9.21
CA GLY A 146 -5.62 -10.84 10.06
C GLY A 146 -6.20 -9.47 10.41
N ALA A 147 -5.35 -8.53 10.81
CA ALA A 147 -5.74 -7.15 11.06
C ALA A 147 -6.23 -6.45 9.78
N LEU A 148 -5.55 -6.68 8.65
CA LEU A 148 -5.91 -6.09 7.36
C LEU A 148 -7.28 -6.54 6.88
N VAL A 149 -7.52 -7.86 6.82
CA VAL A 149 -8.78 -8.44 6.32
C VAL A 149 -9.95 -8.03 7.21
N THR A 150 -9.75 -7.98 8.53
CA THR A 150 -10.78 -7.52 9.48
C THR A 150 -11.14 -6.04 9.23
N ALA A 151 -10.20 -5.23 8.76
CA ALA A 151 -10.41 -3.82 8.53
C ALA A 151 -10.94 -3.47 7.12
N LEU A 152 -11.06 -4.47 6.23
CA LEU A 152 -11.59 -4.33 4.87
C LEU A 152 -12.94 -5.05 4.77
N PRO A 153 -14.06 -4.40 5.16
CA PRO A 153 -15.35 -5.05 5.34
C PRO A 153 -16.00 -5.56 4.04
N TYR A 154 -15.55 -5.07 2.89
CA TYR A 154 -16.06 -5.46 1.57
C TYR A 154 -15.09 -6.34 0.78
N LEU A 155 -14.01 -6.83 1.40
CA LEU A 155 -13.08 -7.74 0.74
C LEU A 155 -13.76 -9.09 0.45
N GLU A 156 -13.83 -9.44 -0.82
CA GLU A 156 -14.46 -10.64 -1.37
C GLU A 156 -13.41 -11.65 -1.86
N GLU A 157 -12.31 -11.16 -2.44
CA GLU A 157 -11.26 -11.98 -3.06
C GLU A 157 -9.87 -11.59 -2.56
N LEU A 158 -9.09 -12.57 -2.09
CA LEU A 158 -7.71 -12.39 -1.64
C LEU A 158 -6.80 -13.45 -2.29
N HIS A 159 -5.92 -13.00 -3.17
CA HIS A 159 -4.93 -13.84 -3.86
C HIS A 159 -3.54 -13.50 -3.34
N LEU A 160 -2.83 -14.51 -2.83
CA LEU A 160 -1.52 -14.35 -2.19
C LEU A 160 -0.51 -15.32 -2.79
N THR A 161 0.66 -14.80 -3.12
CA THR A 161 1.84 -15.60 -3.46
C THR A 161 2.97 -15.23 -2.51
N TYR A 162 3.39 -16.20 -1.70
CA TYR A 162 4.55 -16.05 -0.81
C TYR A 162 5.82 -16.29 -1.60
N GLY A 163 6.72 -15.30 -1.59
CA GLY A 163 7.99 -15.37 -2.31
C GLY A 163 8.38 -14.04 -2.93
N VAL A 164 9.57 -14.03 -3.53
CA VAL A 164 10.20 -12.86 -4.13
C VAL A 164 10.18 -12.99 -5.64
N LYS A 165 9.70 -11.96 -6.34
CA LYS A 165 9.82 -11.81 -7.80
C LYS A 165 10.99 -10.90 -8.13
N ASP A 166 11.53 -11.04 -9.33
CA ASP A 166 12.53 -10.14 -9.89
C ASP A 166 13.78 -9.92 -9.01
N CYS A 167 14.28 -10.98 -8.35
CA CYS A 167 15.47 -10.94 -7.47
C CYS A 167 16.74 -10.42 -8.16
N GLY A 168 16.74 -10.27 -9.50
CA GLY A 168 17.85 -9.75 -10.27
C GLY A 168 19.15 -10.53 -10.01
N MET A 169 20.24 -9.80 -9.77
CA MET A 169 21.54 -10.38 -9.43
C MET A 169 21.71 -10.64 -7.91
N ASN A 170 20.77 -10.21 -7.06
CA ASN A 170 20.79 -10.42 -5.62
C ASN A 170 20.07 -11.72 -5.23
N PHE A 171 20.16 -12.73 -6.09
CA PHE A 171 19.54 -14.02 -5.85
C PHE A 171 20.33 -14.80 -4.81
N GLU A 172 19.65 -15.18 -3.72
CA GLU A 172 20.17 -16.10 -2.73
C GLU A 172 19.12 -17.18 -2.40
N TRP A 173 19.55 -18.43 -2.25
CA TRP A 173 18.64 -19.55 -1.97
C TRP A 173 17.92 -19.43 -0.63
N ASN A 174 18.47 -18.65 0.32
CA ASN A 174 17.85 -18.33 1.60
C ASN A 174 16.55 -17.50 1.45
N LEU A 175 16.38 -16.74 0.36
CA LEU A 175 15.16 -15.97 0.07
C LEU A 175 13.92 -16.85 -0.16
N PHE A 176 14.13 -18.15 -0.41
CA PHE A 176 13.08 -19.15 -0.65
C PHE A 176 13.03 -20.24 0.43
N LYS A 177 13.78 -20.08 1.53
CA LYS A 177 13.71 -20.98 2.69
C LYS A 177 12.69 -20.41 3.69
N PHE A 178 11.42 -20.68 3.42
CA PHE A 178 10.29 -20.36 4.29
C PHE A 178 10.03 -21.50 5.28
#